data_AF-A0A286EUG3-F1
#
_entry.id   AF-A0A286EUG3-F1
#
_cell.length_a   1.000
_cell.length_b   1.000
_cell.length_c   1.000
_cell.angle_alpha   90.00
_cell.angle_beta   90.00
_cell.angle_gamma   90.00
#
_symmetry.space_group_name_H-M   'P 1'
#
loop_
_entity.id
_entity.type
_entity.pdbx_description
1 polymer ?
#
loop_
_entity_poly.entity_id
_entity_poly.type
_entity_poly.pdbx_seq_one_letter_code
_entity_poly.pdbx_strand_id
1 'polypeptide(L)'
;MRRHVIVEADGGSRGNPGPAAYGAVVFDADSGEVLAERNEPLGVQTNNVAEYSGLIAGLRAAAELGATSVMVQMDSKLVVEQMKGSWQAKHAGMRALRDEALELALQFEEIHYRWIPRERNKYADRLANEAMDRAAGIEPKVKRVAAGGASGASGGSEASPRPPASRSTDPAAANGPAVVSPPAAASTPAVVSAPAAASAPAAASTPAPSTTPAPSWTPSSSVPTRLILVRHGSTTHSPQRLFSGRNDLPLSADGEAQAESLRARLRRIPGVAAVVASPLPRCLQTAQVIAGEAPVRAVPALVELDFGAWEGLSMAEVTSRWPVEFAEFSSTGEIPAPGGESFAQVAQRVRRGRDELISAYPGQTVVVVTHVTPIKTLLRLALGAPHETLFRIHLDTASISIIDYFADGNASVRLVNDISHLERLDEKSPIS
;
A
#
# COMPACT_ATOMS: atom_id res chain seq x y z
N MET A 1 -24.75 31.21 -24.70
CA MET A 1 -24.13 29.92 -25.10
C MET A 1 -24.12 29.03 -23.87
N ARG A 2 -24.29 27.72 -24.01
CA ARG A 2 -23.85 26.79 -22.98
C ARG A 2 -22.33 26.79 -22.96
N ARG A 3 -21.72 26.76 -21.77
CA ARG A 3 -20.27 26.68 -21.59
C ARG A 3 -19.96 25.29 -21.05
N HIS A 4 -19.23 24.52 -21.84
CA HIS A 4 -18.84 23.15 -21.53
C HIS A 4 -17.40 23.17 -21.03
N VAL A 5 -17.13 22.54 -19.88
CA VAL A 5 -15.79 22.52 -19.28
C VAL A 5 -15.38 21.14 -18.80
N ILE A 6 -14.08 20.89 -18.80
CA ILE A 6 -13.46 19.73 -18.16
C ILE A 6 -12.80 20.22 -16.87
N VAL A 7 -13.09 19.56 -15.75
CA VAL A 7 -12.44 19.82 -14.46
C VAL A 7 -11.51 18.65 -14.15
N GLU A 8 -10.20 18.88 -14.13
CA GLU A 8 -9.22 17.93 -13.59
C GLU A 8 -8.83 18.35 -12.17
N ALA A 9 -8.81 17.39 -11.24
CA ALA A 9 -8.52 17.63 -9.83
C ALA A 9 -7.74 16.47 -9.18
N ASP A 10 -6.84 16.79 -8.25
CA ASP A 10 -6.01 15.88 -7.45
C ASP A 10 -5.76 16.52 -6.07
N GLY A 11 -5.36 15.71 -5.10
CA GLY A 11 -4.89 16.19 -3.81
C GLY A 11 -4.04 15.15 -3.11
N GLY A 12 -2.97 15.59 -2.46
CA GLY A 12 -1.98 14.72 -1.84
C GLY A 12 -1.56 15.18 -0.47
N SER A 13 -1.11 14.22 0.35
CA SER A 13 -0.61 14.42 1.71
C SER A 13 0.77 13.74 1.88
N ARG A 14 1.76 14.50 2.33
CA ARG A 14 3.13 14.02 2.60
C ARG A 14 3.19 13.24 3.93
N GLY A 15 2.77 11.97 3.85
CA GLY A 15 2.66 11.06 5.00
C GLY A 15 1.26 11.04 5.58
N ASN A 16 0.27 10.61 4.78
CA ASN A 16 -1.17 10.54 5.09
C ASN A 16 -1.49 10.01 6.51
N PRO A 17 -2.05 10.82 7.45
CA PRO A 17 -2.33 12.26 7.39
C PRO A 17 -1.11 13.12 7.72
N GLY A 18 -0.79 14.06 6.83
CA GLY A 18 0.42 14.89 6.88
C GLY A 18 0.24 16.21 6.13
N PRO A 19 1.31 16.99 5.90
CA PRO A 19 1.25 18.23 5.14
C PRO A 19 0.67 18.00 3.74
N ALA A 20 -0.50 18.59 3.49
CA ALA A 20 -1.33 18.29 2.34
C ALA A 20 -1.70 19.54 1.53
N ALA A 21 -2.00 19.35 0.25
CA ALA A 21 -2.56 20.38 -0.62
C ALA A 21 -3.38 19.77 -1.75
N TYR A 22 -4.24 20.60 -2.35
CA TYR A 22 -5.01 20.23 -3.54
C TYR A 22 -4.51 20.97 -4.79
N GLY A 23 -4.82 20.42 -5.96
CA GLY A 23 -4.67 21.06 -7.26
C GLY A 23 -5.92 20.82 -8.11
N ALA A 24 -6.41 21.87 -8.75
CA ALA A 24 -7.54 21.79 -9.66
C ALA A 24 -7.34 22.72 -10.87
N VAL A 25 -7.79 22.28 -12.03
CA VAL A 25 -7.74 23.03 -13.28
C VAL A 25 -9.05 22.87 -14.04
N VAL A 26 -9.53 23.96 -14.62
CA VAL A 26 -10.71 23.99 -15.48
C VAL A 26 -10.25 24.29 -16.91
N PHE A 27 -10.52 23.35 -17.82
CA PHE A 27 -10.29 23.53 -19.26
C PHE A 27 -11.61 23.84 -19.98
N ASP A 28 -11.52 24.63 -21.04
CA ASP A 28 -12.59 24.71 -22.05
C ASP A 28 -12.71 23.35 -22.75
N ALA A 29 -13.92 22.81 -22.89
CA ALA A 29 -14.11 21.45 -23.40
C ALA A 29 -13.94 21.33 -24.93
N ASP A 30 -14.05 22.45 -25.67
CA ASP A 30 -13.98 22.46 -27.14
C ASP A 30 -12.55 22.78 -27.62
N SER A 31 -11.86 23.74 -26.98
CA SER A 31 -10.49 24.14 -27.34
C SER A 31 -9.38 23.46 -26.54
N GLY A 32 -9.68 22.98 -25.32
CA GLY A 32 -8.68 22.47 -24.38
C GLY A 32 -7.82 23.56 -23.71
N GLU A 33 -8.16 24.84 -23.86
CA GLU A 33 -7.46 25.93 -23.17
C GLU A 33 -7.74 25.95 -21.66
N VAL A 34 -6.73 26.31 -20.85
CA VAL A 34 -6.89 26.47 -19.40
C VAL A 34 -7.65 27.77 -19.10
N LEU A 35 -8.85 27.64 -18.54
CA LEU A 35 -9.71 28.75 -18.12
C LEU A 35 -9.45 29.19 -16.67
N ALA A 36 -9.06 28.26 -15.80
CA ALA A 36 -8.73 28.54 -14.40
C ALA A 36 -7.82 27.47 -13.78
N GLU A 37 -6.93 27.89 -12.88
CA GLU A 37 -6.22 27.01 -11.93
C GLU A 37 -6.59 27.38 -10.48
N ARG A 38 -6.59 26.40 -9.57
CA ARG A 38 -6.71 26.59 -8.11
C ARG A 38 -5.75 25.63 -7.41
N ASN A 39 -4.98 26.09 -6.43
CA ASN A 39 -4.14 25.23 -5.58
C ASN A 39 -3.82 25.90 -4.24
N GLU A 40 -4.12 25.24 -3.13
CA GLU A 40 -3.86 25.75 -1.79
C GLU A 40 -3.41 24.63 -0.83
N PRO A 41 -2.52 24.92 0.13
CA PRO A 41 -2.17 24.00 1.19
C PRO A 41 -3.28 23.93 2.25
N LEU A 42 -3.53 22.72 2.76
CA LEU A 42 -4.62 22.40 3.67
C LEU A 42 -4.18 22.19 5.12
N GLY A 43 -2.89 22.42 5.42
CA GLY A 43 -2.27 22.04 6.69
C GLY A 43 -2.04 20.53 6.77
N VAL A 44 -2.33 19.93 7.92
CA VAL A 44 -2.27 18.47 8.11
C VAL A 44 -3.64 17.86 7.81
N GLN A 45 -3.74 17.08 6.73
CA GLN A 45 -4.99 16.41 6.29
C GLN A 45 -4.68 15.04 5.67
N THR A 46 -5.73 14.27 5.33
CA THR A 46 -5.59 13.03 4.57
C THR A 46 -5.57 13.27 3.05
N ASN A 47 -5.09 12.28 2.29
CA ASN A 47 -5.21 12.26 0.81
C ASN A 47 -6.68 12.49 0.39
N ASN A 48 -7.62 11.70 0.93
CA ASN A 48 -9.05 11.78 0.62
C ASN A 48 -9.65 13.19 0.84
N VAL A 49 -9.23 13.90 1.91
CA VAL A 49 -9.67 15.28 2.17
C VAL A 49 -9.11 16.22 1.11
N ALA A 50 -7.82 16.08 0.75
CA ALA A 50 -7.20 16.90 -0.28
C ALA A 50 -7.82 16.69 -1.68
N GLU A 51 -8.10 15.44 -2.07
CA GLU A 51 -8.79 15.12 -3.33
C GLU A 51 -10.17 15.78 -3.41
N TYR A 52 -10.96 15.72 -2.32
CA TYR A 52 -12.25 16.41 -2.25
C TYR A 52 -12.12 17.93 -2.26
N SER A 53 -11.14 18.51 -1.57
CA SER A 53 -10.87 19.95 -1.65
C SER A 53 -10.52 20.38 -3.09
N GLY A 54 -9.77 19.55 -3.83
CA GLY A 54 -9.50 19.75 -5.25
C GLY A 54 -10.76 19.74 -6.09
N LEU A 55 -11.63 18.74 -5.90
CA LEU A 55 -12.94 18.69 -6.57
C LEU A 55 -13.79 19.93 -6.27
N ILE A 56 -13.93 20.30 -5.00
CA ILE A 56 -14.69 21.46 -4.53
C ILE A 56 -14.16 22.75 -5.18
N ALA A 57 -12.85 22.96 -5.18
CA ALA A 57 -12.23 24.13 -5.80
C ALA A 57 -12.41 24.17 -7.33
N GLY A 58 -12.34 23.01 -8.00
CA GLY A 58 -12.60 22.87 -9.42
C GLY A 58 -14.06 23.15 -9.80
N LEU A 59 -15.02 22.65 -9.02
CA LEU A 59 -16.45 22.92 -9.23
C LEU A 59 -16.80 24.39 -8.94
N ARG A 60 -16.25 24.99 -7.88
CA ARG A 60 -16.38 26.43 -7.62
C ARG A 60 -15.84 27.26 -8.79
N ALA A 61 -14.65 26.94 -9.30
CA ALA A 61 -14.07 27.63 -10.47
C ALA A 61 -14.91 27.44 -11.75
N ALA A 62 -15.52 26.26 -11.97
CA ALA A 62 -16.45 26.04 -13.08
C ALA A 62 -17.74 26.87 -12.95
N ALA A 63 -18.27 27.02 -11.74
CA ALA A 63 -19.43 27.88 -11.46
C ALA A 63 -19.09 29.38 -11.62
N GLU A 64 -17.94 29.83 -11.13
CA GLU A 64 -17.40 31.19 -11.33
C GLU A 64 -17.25 31.53 -12.83
N LEU A 65 -16.88 30.56 -13.65
CA LEU A 65 -16.78 30.68 -15.11
C LEU A 65 -18.15 30.66 -15.83
N GLY A 66 -19.25 30.42 -15.12
CA GLY A 66 -20.59 30.28 -15.71
C GLY A 66 -20.72 29.04 -16.60
N ALA A 67 -20.05 27.94 -16.25
CA ALA A 67 -20.25 26.66 -16.93
C ALA A 67 -21.68 26.14 -16.72
N THR A 68 -22.21 25.48 -17.75
CA THR A 68 -23.56 24.85 -17.71
C THR A 68 -23.47 23.33 -17.77
N SER A 69 -22.35 22.78 -18.26
CA SER A 69 -22.12 21.35 -18.44
C SER A 69 -20.66 21.02 -18.09
N VAL A 70 -20.45 20.05 -17.19
CA VAL A 70 -19.15 19.77 -16.56
C VAL A 70 -18.75 18.30 -16.70
N MET A 71 -17.54 18.04 -17.18
CA MET A 71 -16.90 16.72 -17.17
C MET A 71 -15.77 16.70 -16.13
N VAL A 72 -16.05 16.16 -14.95
CA VAL A 72 -15.05 15.93 -13.90
C VAL A 72 -14.19 14.72 -14.26
N GLN A 73 -12.87 14.88 -14.28
CA GLN A 73 -11.88 13.82 -14.49
C GLN A 73 -10.88 13.79 -13.33
N MET A 74 -10.77 12.65 -12.63
CA MET A 74 -9.84 12.48 -11.50
C MET A 74 -9.26 11.06 -11.49
N ASP A 75 -8.05 10.87 -10.96
CA ASP A 75 -7.49 9.54 -10.69
C ASP A 75 -7.90 8.96 -9.31
N SER A 76 -8.53 9.78 -8.46
CA SER A 76 -9.29 9.28 -7.31
C SER A 76 -10.54 8.51 -7.74
N LYS A 77 -10.46 7.18 -7.70
CA LYS A 77 -11.63 6.33 -7.91
C LYS A 77 -12.65 6.46 -6.76
N LEU A 78 -12.18 6.74 -5.55
CA LEU A 78 -13.03 6.90 -4.36
C LEU A 78 -13.97 8.10 -4.52
N VAL A 79 -13.42 9.27 -4.89
CA VAL A 79 -14.23 10.48 -5.10
C VAL A 79 -15.19 10.30 -6.27
N VAL A 80 -14.70 9.80 -7.42
CA VAL A 80 -15.54 9.58 -8.62
C VAL A 80 -16.73 8.66 -8.35
N GLU A 81 -16.54 7.53 -7.65
CA GLU A 81 -17.65 6.58 -7.40
C GLU A 81 -18.58 7.04 -6.25
N GLN A 82 -18.10 7.89 -5.32
CA GLN A 82 -18.95 8.52 -4.30
C GLN A 82 -19.83 9.65 -4.86
N MET A 83 -19.31 10.43 -5.82
CA MET A 83 -20.04 11.50 -6.52
C MET A 83 -21.07 10.95 -7.52
N LYS A 84 -20.80 9.80 -8.14
CA LYS A 84 -21.82 9.00 -8.86
C LYS A 84 -22.90 8.39 -7.95
N GLY A 85 -22.82 8.57 -6.63
CA GLY A 85 -23.70 7.92 -5.66
C GLY A 85 -23.59 6.40 -5.58
N SER A 86 -22.61 5.79 -6.26
CA SER A 86 -22.40 4.34 -6.27
C SER A 86 -21.75 3.85 -4.97
N TRP A 87 -20.91 4.67 -4.35
CA TRP A 87 -20.25 4.40 -3.07
C TRP A 87 -20.71 5.41 -2.01
N GLN A 88 -20.79 5.00 -0.73
CA GLN A 88 -21.17 5.88 0.38
C GLN A 88 -19.94 6.43 1.12
N ALA A 89 -19.94 7.73 1.42
CA ALA A 89 -19.00 8.34 2.36
C ALA A 89 -19.39 7.96 3.80
N LYS A 90 -18.52 7.23 4.50
CA LYS A 90 -18.83 6.65 5.83
C LYS A 90 -18.51 7.56 7.01
N HIS A 91 -17.56 8.49 6.86
CA HIS A 91 -17.03 9.30 7.96
C HIS A 91 -17.59 10.73 7.94
N ALA A 92 -17.69 11.39 9.10
CA ALA A 92 -18.40 12.67 9.22
C ALA A 92 -17.80 13.80 8.36
N GLY A 93 -16.48 14.03 8.42
CA GLY A 93 -15.81 15.03 7.58
C GLY A 93 -15.88 14.72 6.08
N MET A 94 -15.74 13.44 5.72
CA MET A 94 -15.87 12.99 4.32
C MET A 94 -17.30 13.14 3.79
N ARG A 95 -18.33 13.03 4.65
CA ARG A 95 -19.72 13.36 4.28
C ARG A 95 -19.86 14.86 4.04
N ALA A 96 -19.40 15.71 4.96
CA ALA A 96 -19.48 17.17 4.78
C ALA A 96 -18.83 17.64 3.46
N LEU A 97 -17.63 17.16 3.12
CA LEU A 97 -16.96 17.49 1.84
C LEU A 97 -17.70 16.94 0.62
N ARG A 98 -18.23 15.71 0.70
CA ARG A 98 -19.04 15.13 -0.39
C ARG A 98 -20.35 15.89 -0.59
N ASP A 99 -21.00 16.26 0.49
CA ASP A 99 -22.31 16.89 0.46
C ASP A 99 -22.17 18.36 -0.02
N GLU A 100 -21.09 19.06 0.33
CA GLU A 100 -20.69 20.33 -0.30
C GLU A 100 -20.41 20.17 -1.80
N ALA A 101 -19.64 19.15 -2.21
CA ALA A 101 -19.38 18.88 -3.62
C ALA A 101 -20.68 18.56 -4.40
N LEU A 102 -21.69 17.97 -3.75
CA LEU A 102 -23.01 17.72 -4.33
C LEU A 102 -23.85 19.00 -4.40
N GLU A 103 -23.81 19.88 -3.40
CA GLU A 103 -24.46 21.20 -3.45
C GLU A 103 -23.88 22.08 -4.58
N LEU A 104 -22.56 22.00 -4.83
CA LEU A 104 -21.92 22.61 -6.00
C LEU A 104 -22.35 21.94 -7.31
N ALA A 105 -22.46 20.61 -7.35
CA ALA A 105 -22.89 19.87 -8.53
C ALA A 105 -24.32 20.21 -8.99
N LEU A 106 -25.20 20.64 -8.08
CA LEU A 106 -26.58 21.07 -8.39
C LEU A 106 -26.64 22.41 -9.17
N GLN A 107 -25.53 23.13 -9.35
CA GLN A 107 -25.49 24.40 -10.08
C GLN A 107 -25.38 24.23 -11.60
N PHE A 108 -25.14 23.01 -12.09
CA PHE A 108 -24.94 22.72 -13.52
C PHE A 108 -26.17 22.03 -14.13
N GLU A 109 -26.48 22.31 -15.40
CA GLU A 109 -27.53 21.59 -16.14
C GLU A 109 -27.15 20.12 -16.38
N GLU A 110 -25.85 19.84 -16.44
CA GLU A 110 -25.26 18.53 -16.70
C GLU A 110 -23.92 18.39 -15.97
N ILE A 111 -23.71 17.26 -15.29
CA ILE A 111 -22.41 16.94 -14.70
C ILE A 111 -22.11 15.43 -14.79
N HIS A 112 -20.90 15.11 -15.24
CA HIS A 112 -20.41 13.74 -15.43
C HIS A 112 -19.11 13.53 -14.67
N TYR A 113 -18.92 12.33 -14.11
CA TYR A 113 -17.73 11.95 -13.35
C TYR A 113 -17.01 10.78 -14.02
N ARG A 114 -15.74 10.97 -14.38
CA ARG A 114 -14.89 9.98 -15.05
C ARG A 114 -13.62 9.73 -14.25
N TRP A 115 -13.34 8.46 -14.01
CA TRP A 115 -12.03 8.05 -13.51
C TRP A 115 -11.00 8.02 -14.65
N ILE A 116 -9.81 8.57 -14.43
CA ILE A 116 -8.68 8.52 -15.37
C ILE A 116 -7.43 7.94 -14.69
N PRO A 117 -6.53 7.24 -15.40
CA PRO A 117 -5.22 6.88 -14.86
C PRO A 117 -4.37 8.09 -14.45
N ARG A 118 -3.55 7.98 -13.40
CA ARG A 118 -2.69 9.07 -12.87
C ARG A 118 -1.73 9.65 -13.91
N GLU A 119 -1.31 8.83 -14.89
CA GLU A 119 -0.47 9.27 -16.00
C GLU A 119 -1.15 10.30 -16.90
N ARG A 120 -2.47 10.51 -16.76
CA ARG A 120 -3.25 11.55 -17.41
C ARG A 120 -3.53 12.75 -16.51
N ASN A 121 -3.80 12.58 -15.20
CA ASN A 121 -4.13 13.66 -14.25
C ASN A 121 -2.93 14.57 -13.86
N LYS A 122 -1.91 14.66 -14.73
CA LYS A 122 -0.62 15.30 -14.45
C LYS A 122 -0.71 16.81 -14.17
N TYR A 123 -1.76 17.47 -14.62
CA TYR A 123 -1.91 18.90 -14.47
C TYR A 123 -2.36 19.26 -13.05
N ALA A 124 -3.31 18.51 -12.50
CA ALA A 124 -3.73 18.64 -11.11
C ALA A 124 -2.68 18.12 -10.11
N ASP A 125 -2.03 16.98 -10.41
CA ASP A 125 -0.89 16.44 -9.62
C ASP A 125 0.25 17.46 -9.47
N ARG A 126 0.60 18.15 -10.57
CA ARG A 126 1.56 19.28 -10.54
C ARG A 126 1.11 20.37 -9.58
N LEU A 127 -0.12 20.85 -9.71
CA LEU A 127 -0.66 21.95 -8.91
C LEU A 127 -0.73 21.61 -7.42
N ALA A 128 -1.12 20.38 -7.06
CA ALA A 128 -1.10 19.90 -5.68
C ALA A 128 0.32 19.83 -5.11
N ASN A 129 1.30 19.34 -5.89
CA ASN A 129 2.70 19.31 -5.48
C ASN A 129 3.30 20.71 -5.33
N GLU A 130 3.02 21.64 -6.25
CA GLU A 130 3.46 23.04 -6.17
C GLU A 130 2.91 23.76 -4.92
N ALA A 131 1.68 23.46 -4.49
CA ALA A 131 1.12 23.97 -3.24
C ALA A 131 1.76 23.34 -1.98
N MET A 132 2.04 22.02 -2.00
CA MET A 132 2.78 21.36 -0.91
C MET A 132 4.23 21.87 -0.77
N ASP A 133 4.95 22.04 -1.88
CA ASP A 133 6.33 22.56 -1.87
C ASP A 133 6.37 24.03 -1.41
N ARG A 134 5.43 24.86 -1.88
CA ARG A 134 5.26 26.25 -1.43
C ARG A 134 5.01 26.35 0.07
N ALA A 135 4.18 25.48 0.64
CA ALA A 135 3.94 25.43 2.09
C ALA A 135 5.13 24.88 2.90
N ALA A 136 5.96 24.03 2.29
CA ALA A 136 7.19 23.51 2.89
C ALA A 136 8.41 24.44 2.75
N GLY A 137 8.26 25.59 2.08
CA GLY A 137 9.38 26.51 1.80
C GLY A 137 10.38 25.97 0.77
N ILE A 138 9.97 25.01 -0.06
CA ILE A 138 10.80 24.37 -1.08
C ILE A 138 10.67 25.18 -2.37
N GLU A 139 11.76 25.82 -2.83
CA GLU A 139 11.76 26.56 -4.09
C GLU A 139 11.55 25.62 -5.30
N PRO A 140 10.74 26.04 -6.30
CA PRO A 140 10.45 25.21 -7.46
C PRO A 140 11.71 24.98 -8.30
N LYS A 141 12.00 23.72 -8.64
CA LYS A 141 13.13 23.34 -9.50
C LYS A 141 12.87 23.75 -10.95
N VAL A 142 13.17 25.01 -11.27
CA VAL A 142 13.11 25.56 -12.64
C VAL A 142 14.03 24.77 -13.56
N LYS A 143 13.47 23.85 -14.34
CA LYS A 143 14.15 23.25 -15.49
C LYS A 143 14.37 24.33 -16.54
N ARG A 144 15.55 24.96 -16.54
CA ARG A 144 15.99 25.80 -17.66
C ARG A 144 16.03 24.94 -18.92
N VAL A 145 15.02 25.07 -19.77
CA VAL A 145 15.06 24.54 -21.14
C VAL A 145 16.19 25.27 -21.85
N ALA A 146 17.17 24.52 -22.37
CA ALA A 146 18.28 25.09 -23.11
C ALA A 146 17.79 25.51 -24.50
N ALA A 147 17.39 26.78 -24.64
CA ALA A 147 17.05 27.37 -25.94
C ALA A 147 18.29 27.41 -26.84
N GLY A 148 18.34 26.51 -27.81
CA GLY A 148 19.47 26.33 -28.71
C GLY A 148 19.51 27.36 -29.84
N GLY A 149 20.23 28.46 -29.62
CA GLY A 149 20.92 29.21 -30.68
C GLY A 149 20.11 30.21 -31.51
N ALA A 150 20.46 31.49 -31.35
CA ALA A 150 20.60 32.46 -32.44
C ALA A 150 21.67 33.50 -32.06
N SER A 151 22.32 34.12 -33.04
CA SER A 151 23.50 34.99 -32.86
C SER A 151 23.16 36.45 -32.56
N GLY A 152 23.93 37.08 -31.67
CA GLY A 152 24.02 38.54 -31.50
C GLY A 152 25.38 38.91 -30.89
N ALA A 153 26.05 39.93 -31.43
CA ALA A 153 27.40 40.33 -31.04
C ALA A 153 27.46 41.82 -30.63
N SER A 154 28.59 42.24 -30.03
CA SER A 154 28.85 43.52 -29.35
C SER A 154 28.14 43.67 -27.98
N GLY A 155 28.68 44.40 -27.00
CA GLY A 155 30.00 45.07 -26.94
C GLY A 155 30.13 45.99 -25.71
N GLY A 156 31.34 46.12 -25.16
CA GLY A 156 31.62 46.84 -23.89
C GLY A 156 31.46 45.92 -22.66
N SER A 157 32.36 45.83 -21.66
CA SER A 157 33.41 46.70 -21.06
C SER A 157 32.97 47.28 -19.70
N GLU A 158 33.95 47.41 -18.80
CA GLU A 158 33.87 47.84 -17.39
C GLU A 158 33.18 46.87 -16.41
N ALA A 159 33.49 46.87 -15.10
CA ALA A 159 34.74 47.09 -14.36
C ALA A 159 34.49 46.60 -12.91
N SER A 160 35.48 46.01 -12.24
CA SER A 160 35.36 45.68 -10.81
C SER A 160 35.79 46.85 -9.93
N PRO A 161 35.25 46.97 -8.70
CA PRO A 161 36.20 46.86 -7.58
C PRO A 161 35.73 46.04 -6.35
N ARG A 162 36.74 45.54 -5.64
CA ARG A 162 36.80 45.04 -4.25
C ARG A 162 37.91 45.87 -3.52
N PRO A 163 38.21 45.72 -2.21
CA PRO A 163 37.53 45.03 -1.12
C PRO A 163 36.91 46.06 -0.14
N PRO A 164 37.34 46.36 1.11
CA PRO A 164 38.38 45.79 2.01
C PRO A 164 37.84 44.71 2.97
N ALA A 165 38.65 44.26 3.94
CA ALA A 165 38.24 43.54 5.15
C ALA A 165 39.32 43.67 6.25
N SER A 166 38.96 43.68 7.55
CA SER A 166 39.96 43.64 8.63
C SER A 166 39.40 43.35 10.05
N ARG A 167 40.04 42.38 10.74
CA ARG A 167 40.34 42.28 12.20
C ARG A 167 39.16 42.32 13.20
N SER A 168 38.95 41.41 14.17
CA SER A 168 39.80 40.52 15.01
C SER A 168 40.32 41.14 16.33
N THR A 169 39.70 40.75 17.47
CA THR A 169 40.32 40.68 18.82
C THR A 169 39.48 39.80 19.77
N ASP A 170 40.08 38.73 20.30
CA ASP A 170 39.79 38.19 21.64
C ASP A 170 40.79 38.81 22.64
N PRO A 171 40.59 38.65 23.96
CA PRO A 171 41.56 37.83 24.70
C PRO A 171 40.97 36.91 25.79
N ALA A 172 41.71 35.85 26.13
CA ALA A 172 41.31 34.75 27.02
C ALA A 172 41.96 34.77 28.42
N ALA A 173 41.45 33.93 29.34
CA ALA A 173 42.18 33.28 30.47
C ALA A 173 41.28 32.16 31.07
N ALA A 174 41.65 30.87 31.09
CA ALA A 174 42.56 30.15 32.02
C ALA A 174 41.87 29.77 33.38
N ASN A 175 42.06 28.61 34.05
CA ASN A 175 43.09 27.54 34.03
C ASN A 175 42.51 26.13 34.40
N GLY A 176 43.30 25.05 34.16
CA GLY A 176 43.15 23.70 34.79
C GLY A 176 44.16 23.48 35.94
N PRO A 177 44.62 22.25 36.31
CA PRO A 177 44.43 20.87 35.75
C PRO A 177 43.82 19.90 36.85
N ALA A 178 44.08 18.59 37.08
CA ALA A 178 45.02 17.56 36.56
C ALA A 178 44.62 16.07 36.84
N VAL A 179 45.13 15.16 35.99
CA VAL A 179 45.66 13.77 36.19
C VAL A 179 45.37 12.93 37.47
N VAL A 180 44.94 11.66 37.32
CA VAL A 180 45.49 10.39 37.92
C VAL A 180 44.91 9.12 37.19
N SER A 181 45.68 8.02 37.09
CA SER A 181 45.31 6.63 36.69
C SER A 181 46.51 5.67 36.91
N PRO A 182 46.46 4.30 36.83
CA PRO A 182 45.37 3.30 36.84
C PRO A 182 45.53 2.33 38.07
N PRO A 183 45.20 0.99 38.11
CA PRO A 183 45.71 -0.09 37.21
C PRO A 183 44.78 -1.32 36.87
N ALA A 184 45.11 -2.01 35.77
CA ALA A 184 45.14 -3.49 35.48
C ALA A 184 44.12 -4.52 36.07
N ALA A 185 43.77 -5.66 35.43
CA ALA A 185 43.92 -6.19 34.04
C ALA A 185 43.18 -7.56 33.86
N ALA A 186 43.35 -8.20 32.68
CA ALA A 186 42.97 -9.58 32.25
C ALA A 186 41.52 -9.82 31.76
N SER A 187 41.25 -10.67 30.73
CA SER A 187 42.08 -11.26 29.66
C SER A 187 41.21 -11.78 28.50
N THR A 188 41.74 -11.85 27.26
CA THR A 188 41.08 -12.41 26.05
C THR A 188 41.80 -13.67 25.52
N PRO A 189 41.17 -14.44 24.62
CA PRO A 189 41.54 -14.36 23.19
C PRO A 189 40.31 -14.30 22.24
N ALA A 190 40.28 -13.71 21.03
CA ALA A 190 41.27 -13.29 20.02
C ALA A 190 41.50 -14.29 18.85
N VAL A 191 40.87 -14.04 17.68
CA VAL A 191 41.20 -14.63 16.36
C VAL A 191 40.99 -13.61 15.23
N VAL A 192 42.11 -13.10 14.68
CA VAL A 192 42.42 -12.67 13.29
C VAL A 192 41.46 -11.76 12.48
N SER A 193 42.04 -10.71 11.86
CA SER A 193 41.44 -9.86 10.80
C SER A 193 42.43 -9.60 9.65
N ALA A 194 42.00 -9.71 8.39
CA ALA A 194 42.63 -9.13 7.19
C ALA A 194 41.67 -9.25 5.96
N PRO A 195 41.88 -8.54 4.83
CA PRO A 195 41.47 -7.15 4.67
C PRO A 195 40.42 -6.95 3.55
N ALA A 196 39.75 -5.79 3.51
CA ALA A 196 38.78 -5.48 2.47
C ALA A 196 39.43 -5.11 1.13
N ALA A 197 39.00 -5.78 0.05
CA ALA A 197 39.32 -5.38 -1.33
C ALA A 197 38.18 -4.53 -1.92
N ALA A 198 38.53 -3.45 -2.62
CA ALA A 198 37.55 -2.57 -3.25
C ALA A 198 37.14 -3.11 -4.63
N SER A 199 35.86 -3.44 -4.79
CA SER A 199 35.24 -3.75 -6.09
C SER A 199 34.44 -2.55 -6.59
N ALA A 200 34.57 -2.23 -7.87
CA ALA A 200 33.84 -1.13 -8.52
C ALA A 200 32.32 -1.38 -8.53
N PRO A 201 31.48 -0.32 -8.53
CA PRO A 201 30.04 -0.47 -8.58
C PRO A 201 29.61 -1.09 -9.92
N ALA A 202 28.96 -2.25 -9.87
CA ALA A 202 28.30 -2.82 -11.03
C ALA A 202 27.19 -1.86 -11.52
N ALA A 203 27.09 -1.66 -12.83
CA ALA A 203 26.06 -0.79 -13.41
C ALA A 203 24.66 -1.29 -13.02
N ALA A 204 23.82 -0.39 -12.51
CA ALA A 204 22.48 -0.72 -12.06
C ALA A 204 21.58 -1.03 -13.26
N SER A 205 21.46 -2.31 -13.60
CA SER A 205 20.49 -2.81 -14.58
C SER A 205 19.08 -2.37 -14.17
N THR A 206 18.48 -1.46 -14.93
CA THR A 206 17.10 -1.01 -14.70
C THR A 206 16.17 -2.22 -14.79
N PRO A 207 15.36 -2.52 -13.75
CA PRO A 207 14.39 -3.61 -13.85
C PRO A 207 13.38 -3.27 -14.95
N ALA A 208 13.18 -4.20 -15.88
CA ALA A 208 12.18 -4.04 -16.93
C ALA A 208 10.77 -3.85 -16.30
N PRO A 209 9.90 -3.02 -16.88
CA PRO A 209 8.56 -2.81 -16.35
C PRO A 209 7.80 -4.15 -16.34
N SER A 210 7.32 -4.55 -15.16
CA SER A 210 6.57 -5.79 -14.98
C SER A 210 5.17 -5.65 -15.59
N THR A 211 5.07 -5.88 -16.90
CA THR A 211 3.79 -5.92 -17.60
C THR A 211 2.98 -7.11 -17.13
N THR A 212 1.89 -6.86 -16.40
CA THR A 212 0.84 -7.88 -16.19
C THR A 212 0.38 -8.37 -17.56
N PRO A 213 0.39 -9.68 -17.84
CA PRO A 213 -0.02 -10.19 -19.14
C PRO A 213 -1.49 -9.84 -19.43
N ALA A 214 -1.80 -9.56 -20.69
CA ALA A 214 -3.17 -9.27 -21.10
C ALA A 214 -4.08 -10.49 -20.86
N PRO A 215 -5.34 -10.31 -20.41
CA PRO A 215 -6.23 -11.43 -20.07
C PRO A 215 -6.54 -12.28 -21.30
N SER A 216 -6.06 -13.53 -21.30
CA SER A 216 -6.28 -14.51 -22.36
C SER A 216 -7.49 -15.40 -22.07
N TRP A 217 -8.36 -15.59 -23.06
CA TRP A 217 -9.42 -16.62 -23.01
C TRP A 217 -8.86 -18.03 -23.26
N THR A 218 -7.71 -18.13 -23.93
CA THR A 218 -6.90 -19.35 -23.99
C THR A 218 -6.25 -19.62 -22.64
N PRO A 219 -6.41 -20.83 -22.06
CA PRO A 219 -5.60 -21.29 -20.93
C PRO A 219 -4.12 -21.34 -21.32
N SER A 220 -3.23 -21.07 -20.36
CA SER A 220 -1.79 -21.30 -20.56
C SER A 220 -1.51 -22.76 -20.86
N SER A 221 -0.59 -23.03 -21.78
CA SER A 221 -0.09 -24.37 -22.09
C SER A 221 1.03 -24.83 -21.15
N SER A 222 1.46 -23.99 -20.19
CA SER A 222 2.48 -24.34 -19.21
C SER A 222 1.91 -25.12 -18.02
N VAL A 223 2.70 -26.02 -17.44
CA VAL A 223 2.35 -26.70 -16.18
C VAL A 223 2.48 -25.68 -15.04
N PRO A 224 1.40 -25.37 -14.29
CA PRO A 224 1.45 -24.32 -13.28
C PRO A 224 2.18 -24.75 -12.02
N THR A 225 2.80 -23.79 -11.33
CA THR A 225 3.05 -23.94 -9.89
C THR A 225 1.73 -23.67 -9.15
N ARG A 226 1.24 -24.68 -8.42
CA ARG A 226 0.00 -24.59 -7.64
C ARG A 226 0.32 -24.29 -6.19
N LEU A 227 -0.19 -23.18 -5.68
CA LEU A 227 -0.18 -22.88 -4.25
C LEU A 227 -1.53 -23.23 -3.64
N ILE A 228 -1.54 -24.21 -2.74
CA ILE A 228 -2.68 -24.58 -1.89
C ILE A 228 -2.53 -23.76 -0.60
N LEU A 229 -3.24 -22.64 -0.54
CA LEU A 229 -3.22 -21.71 0.58
C LEU A 229 -4.12 -22.24 1.69
N VAL A 230 -3.57 -22.36 2.91
CA VAL A 230 -4.25 -22.90 4.08
C VAL A 230 -4.20 -21.85 5.19
N ARG A 231 -5.36 -21.44 5.72
CA ARG A 231 -5.38 -20.68 6.98
C ARG A 231 -5.06 -21.64 8.12
N HIS A 232 -4.25 -21.21 9.09
CA HIS A 232 -4.02 -21.98 10.32
C HIS A 232 -5.33 -22.43 11.01
N GLY A 233 -5.26 -23.52 11.78
CA GLY A 233 -6.36 -23.96 12.65
C GLY A 233 -6.71 -22.94 13.74
N SER A 234 -7.84 -23.15 14.41
CA SER A 234 -8.33 -22.28 15.49
C SER A 234 -7.29 -22.05 16.61
N THR A 235 -7.38 -20.88 17.22
CA THR A 235 -6.61 -20.45 18.40
C THR A 235 -7.57 -19.91 19.46
N THR A 236 -7.13 -19.72 20.70
CA THR A 236 -7.96 -19.14 21.78
C THR A 236 -8.62 -17.80 21.41
N HIS A 237 -7.93 -16.96 20.63
CA HIS A 237 -8.44 -15.67 20.12
C HIS A 237 -9.41 -15.81 18.94
N SER A 238 -9.42 -16.93 18.22
CA SER A 238 -10.13 -17.06 16.94
C SER A 238 -11.66 -17.01 17.07
N PRO A 239 -12.32 -17.71 18.03
CA PRO A 239 -13.76 -17.55 18.26
C PRO A 239 -14.14 -16.12 18.73
N GLN A 240 -13.25 -15.49 19.49
CA GLN A 240 -13.42 -14.17 20.08
C GLN A 240 -13.18 -13.02 19.08
N ARG A 241 -12.63 -13.34 17.89
CA ARG A 241 -12.29 -12.39 16.81
C ARG A 241 -11.35 -11.25 17.26
N LEU A 242 -10.44 -11.54 18.18
CA LEU A 242 -9.42 -10.59 18.63
C LEU A 242 -8.30 -10.43 17.58
N PHE A 243 -7.80 -9.21 17.39
CA PHE A 243 -6.69 -8.96 16.47
C PHE A 243 -5.45 -9.76 16.88
N SER A 244 -4.88 -10.51 15.93
CA SER A 244 -3.85 -11.50 16.21
C SER A 244 -2.83 -11.54 15.07
N GLY A 245 -1.88 -10.62 15.12
CA GLY A 245 -0.85 -10.44 14.10
C GLY A 245 0.38 -11.28 14.40
N ARG A 246 1.39 -10.66 15.03
CA ARG A 246 2.67 -11.30 15.34
C ARG A 246 2.72 -11.95 16.73
N ASN A 247 1.68 -11.78 17.54
CA ASN A 247 1.51 -12.46 18.83
C ASN A 247 1.72 -13.98 18.74
N ASP A 248 2.42 -14.51 19.74
CA ASP A 248 2.67 -15.94 19.87
C ASP A 248 1.42 -16.63 20.44
N LEU A 249 0.64 -17.22 19.53
CA LEU A 249 -0.54 -18.00 19.83
C LEU A 249 -0.37 -19.40 19.21
N PRO A 250 -0.43 -20.47 20.02
CA PRO A 250 -0.59 -21.83 19.53
C PRO A 250 -2.04 -22.10 19.10
N LEU A 251 -2.28 -23.29 18.55
CA LEU A 251 -3.61 -23.82 18.30
C LEU A 251 -4.42 -24.05 19.58
N SER A 252 -5.75 -24.03 19.47
CA SER A 252 -6.66 -24.68 20.44
C SER A 252 -6.84 -26.16 20.11
N ALA A 253 -7.46 -26.94 20.99
CA ALA A 253 -7.83 -28.34 20.70
C ALA A 253 -8.69 -28.46 19.42
N ASP A 254 -9.60 -27.51 19.18
CA ASP A 254 -10.37 -27.44 17.93
C ASP A 254 -9.46 -27.16 16.73
N GLY A 255 -8.42 -26.32 16.91
CA GLY A 255 -7.40 -26.06 15.90
C GLY A 255 -6.55 -27.28 15.55
N GLU A 256 -6.25 -28.14 16.53
CA GLU A 256 -5.56 -29.41 16.32
C GLU A 256 -6.46 -30.42 15.58
N ALA A 257 -7.74 -30.55 15.96
CA ALA A 257 -8.73 -31.37 15.27
C ALA A 257 -8.99 -30.88 13.82
N GLN A 258 -9.02 -29.57 13.62
CA GLN A 258 -9.05 -28.93 12.30
C GLN A 258 -7.79 -29.25 11.48
N ALA A 259 -6.60 -29.26 12.10
CA ALA A 259 -5.34 -29.57 11.41
C ALA A 259 -5.25 -31.04 10.96
N GLU A 260 -5.78 -31.99 11.73
CA GLU A 260 -5.89 -33.40 11.30
C GLU A 260 -6.95 -33.56 10.19
N SER A 261 -8.05 -32.80 10.26
CA SER A 261 -9.06 -32.76 9.20
C SER A 261 -8.47 -32.20 7.88
N LEU A 262 -7.61 -31.18 7.97
CA LEU A 262 -6.78 -30.67 6.87
C LEU A 262 -5.83 -31.75 6.33
N ARG A 263 -5.12 -32.47 7.20
CA ARG A 263 -4.24 -33.60 6.79
C ARG A 263 -5.03 -34.65 6.01
N ALA A 264 -6.22 -35.04 6.46
CA ALA A 264 -7.10 -35.98 5.77
C ALA A 264 -7.70 -35.44 4.45
N ARG A 265 -7.85 -34.11 4.30
CA ARG A 265 -8.22 -33.47 3.03
C ARG A 265 -7.05 -33.44 2.05
N LEU A 266 -5.88 -33.00 2.49
CA LEU A 266 -4.72 -32.76 1.64
C LEU A 266 -4.03 -34.04 1.19
N ARG A 267 -4.07 -35.13 1.99
CA ARG A 267 -3.60 -36.47 1.55
C ARG A 267 -4.38 -37.06 0.38
N ARG A 268 -5.54 -36.48 -0.01
CA ARG A 268 -6.29 -36.84 -1.22
C ARG A 268 -5.86 -36.05 -2.46
N ILE A 269 -4.92 -35.11 -2.34
CA ILE A 269 -4.37 -34.33 -3.45
C ILE A 269 -2.99 -34.91 -3.81
N PRO A 270 -2.84 -35.58 -4.96
CA PRO A 270 -1.55 -36.13 -5.39
C PRO A 270 -0.58 -35.01 -5.79
N GLY A 271 0.73 -35.28 -5.70
CA GLY A 271 1.78 -34.39 -6.24
C GLY A 271 2.11 -33.16 -5.38
N VAL A 272 1.72 -33.13 -4.10
CA VAL A 272 2.24 -32.13 -3.14
C VAL A 272 3.74 -32.37 -2.94
N ALA A 273 4.57 -31.44 -3.41
CA ALA A 273 6.03 -31.52 -3.36
C ALA A 273 6.62 -30.96 -2.07
N ALA A 274 5.94 -30.02 -1.40
CA ALA A 274 6.39 -29.41 -0.16
C ALA A 274 5.23 -28.86 0.68
N VAL A 275 5.46 -28.78 2.00
CA VAL A 275 4.67 -27.97 2.94
C VAL A 275 5.54 -26.81 3.42
N VAL A 276 5.05 -25.59 3.27
CA VAL A 276 5.70 -24.36 3.73
C VAL A 276 4.76 -23.60 4.65
N ALA A 277 5.32 -22.83 5.59
CA ALA A 277 4.53 -22.17 6.63
C ALA A 277 5.05 -20.79 6.99
N SER A 278 4.17 -19.94 7.50
CA SER A 278 4.58 -18.82 8.36
C SER A 278 5.33 -19.34 9.60
N PRO A 279 6.38 -18.65 10.08
CA PRO A 279 7.12 -19.05 11.29
C PRO A 279 6.33 -18.89 12.61
N LEU A 280 5.13 -18.31 12.61
CA LEU A 280 4.34 -18.17 13.85
C LEU A 280 3.75 -19.53 14.29
N PRO A 281 3.80 -19.92 15.58
CA PRO A 281 3.51 -21.29 16.02
C PRO A 281 2.18 -21.90 15.56
N ARG A 282 1.05 -21.20 15.60
CA ARG A 282 -0.23 -21.68 15.01
C ARG A 282 -0.11 -22.18 13.56
N CYS A 283 0.74 -21.56 12.74
CA CYS A 283 1.01 -22.00 11.37
C CYS A 283 1.99 -23.18 11.33
N LEU A 284 3.06 -23.16 12.13
CA LEU A 284 4.00 -24.27 12.22
C LEU A 284 3.31 -25.56 12.71
N GLN A 285 2.50 -25.48 13.76
CA GLN A 285 1.72 -26.61 14.30
C GLN A 285 0.74 -27.16 13.26
N THR A 286 -0.05 -26.29 12.61
CA THR A 286 -0.96 -26.70 11.52
C THR A 286 -0.18 -27.39 10.39
N ALA A 287 0.96 -26.84 9.99
CA ALA A 287 1.80 -27.39 8.92
C ALA A 287 2.48 -28.71 9.32
N GLN A 288 2.90 -28.86 10.57
CA GLN A 288 3.48 -30.10 11.11
C GLN A 288 2.46 -31.25 11.10
N VAL A 289 1.21 -31.00 11.50
CA VAL A 289 0.15 -32.01 11.39
C VAL A 289 -0.13 -32.37 9.92
N ILE A 290 -0.17 -31.39 9.01
CA ILE A 290 -0.34 -31.65 7.57
C ILE A 290 0.82 -32.49 7.00
N ALA A 291 2.07 -32.13 7.32
CA ALA A 291 3.27 -32.77 6.79
C ALA A 291 3.58 -34.13 7.42
N GLY A 292 3.26 -34.31 8.71
CA GLY A 292 3.70 -35.45 9.51
C GLY A 292 5.23 -35.42 9.70
N GLU A 293 5.90 -36.47 9.23
CA GLU A 293 7.36 -36.61 9.30
C GLU A 293 8.11 -35.76 8.25
N ALA A 294 7.41 -35.22 7.24
CA ALA A 294 8.02 -34.41 6.20
C ALA A 294 8.42 -33.01 6.72
N PRO A 295 9.58 -32.46 6.30
CA PRO A 295 10.06 -31.17 6.80
C PRO A 295 9.18 -30.00 6.32
N VAL A 296 8.79 -29.13 7.25
CA VAL A 296 8.08 -27.87 6.97
C VAL A 296 9.08 -26.74 6.77
N ARG A 297 9.05 -26.06 5.61
CA ARG A 297 9.89 -24.86 5.38
C ARG A 297 9.23 -23.61 5.94
N ALA A 298 9.87 -22.96 6.92
CA ALA A 298 9.45 -21.64 7.38
C ALA A 298 9.73 -20.55 6.33
N VAL A 299 8.78 -19.64 6.12
CA VAL A 299 8.84 -18.55 5.14
C VAL A 299 8.41 -17.23 5.82
N PRO A 300 9.37 -16.38 6.27
CA PRO A 300 9.06 -15.14 7.00
C PRO A 300 8.18 -14.15 6.23
N ALA A 301 8.21 -14.19 4.89
CA ALA A 301 7.32 -13.38 4.05
C ALA A 301 5.81 -13.63 4.30
N LEU A 302 5.45 -14.79 4.85
CA LEU A 302 4.06 -15.25 5.06
C LEU A 302 3.51 -15.01 6.47
N VAL A 303 4.18 -14.24 7.32
CA VAL A 303 3.65 -13.78 8.64
C VAL A 303 2.35 -12.99 8.46
N GLU A 304 1.45 -12.99 9.44
CA GLU A 304 0.25 -12.13 9.41
C GLU A 304 0.64 -10.65 9.37
N LEU A 305 -0.30 -9.79 9.00
CA LEU A 305 -0.24 -8.35 9.24
C LEU A 305 0.10 -8.06 10.72
N ASP A 306 1.06 -7.18 10.97
CA ASP A 306 1.32 -6.69 12.33
C ASP A 306 0.23 -5.70 12.74
N PHE A 307 -0.51 -6.01 13.80
CA PHE A 307 -1.58 -5.15 14.30
C PHE A 307 -1.12 -4.23 15.44
N GLY A 308 0.17 -4.24 15.81
CA GLY A 308 0.76 -3.32 16.78
C GLY A 308 -0.05 -3.18 18.07
N ALA A 309 -0.43 -1.94 18.41
CA ALA A 309 -1.22 -1.59 19.59
C ALA A 309 -2.64 -2.20 19.64
N TRP A 310 -3.12 -2.85 18.58
CA TRP A 310 -4.41 -3.54 18.55
C TRP A 310 -4.33 -5.02 18.92
N GLU A 311 -3.14 -5.63 19.00
CA GLU A 311 -3.03 -7.07 19.25
C GLU A 311 -3.61 -7.50 20.60
N GLY A 312 -4.40 -8.58 20.56
CA GLY A 312 -5.18 -9.08 21.70
C GLY A 312 -6.47 -8.30 22.00
N LEU A 313 -6.75 -7.20 21.32
CA LEU A 313 -7.97 -6.42 21.54
C LEU A 313 -9.12 -6.83 20.60
N SER A 314 -10.34 -6.57 21.06
CA SER A 314 -11.55 -6.73 20.25
C SER A 314 -11.76 -5.54 19.30
N MET A 315 -12.55 -5.77 18.23
CA MET A 315 -12.95 -4.71 17.30
C MET A 315 -13.68 -3.55 17.99
N ALA A 316 -14.45 -3.81 19.05
CA ALA A 316 -15.15 -2.79 19.82
C ALA A 316 -14.18 -1.89 20.60
N GLU A 317 -13.16 -2.48 21.25
CA GLU A 317 -12.13 -1.72 21.95
C GLU A 317 -11.27 -0.91 20.99
N VAL A 318 -10.89 -1.48 19.86
CA VAL A 318 -10.11 -0.79 18.82
C VAL A 318 -10.90 0.39 18.25
N THR A 319 -12.19 0.20 17.93
CA THR A 319 -13.07 1.30 17.48
C THR A 319 -13.23 2.39 18.55
N SER A 320 -13.25 2.02 19.83
CA SER A 320 -13.39 2.97 20.95
C SER A 320 -12.11 3.76 21.23
N ARG A 321 -10.93 3.13 21.10
CA ARG A 321 -9.62 3.73 21.41
C ARG A 321 -8.96 4.44 20.22
N TRP A 322 -9.19 3.96 18.99
CA TRP A 322 -8.60 4.46 17.74
C TRP A 322 -9.64 4.56 16.61
N PRO A 323 -10.72 5.37 16.78
CA PRO A 323 -11.83 5.44 15.83
C PRO A 323 -11.45 5.96 14.43
N VAL A 324 -10.36 6.73 14.31
CA VAL A 324 -9.92 7.33 13.03
C VAL A 324 -9.00 6.37 12.28
N GLU A 325 -8.05 5.77 12.99
CA GLU A 325 -7.09 4.82 12.44
C GLU A 325 -7.81 3.52 12.04
N PHE A 326 -8.76 3.04 12.85
CA PHE A 326 -9.59 1.88 12.48
C PHE A 326 -10.51 2.15 11.28
N ALA A 327 -10.98 3.38 11.11
CA ALA A 327 -11.78 3.81 9.96
C ALA A 327 -10.99 3.77 8.65
N GLU A 328 -9.80 4.39 8.61
CA GLU A 328 -8.92 4.40 7.43
C GLU A 328 -8.36 3.00 7.15
N PHE A 329 -7.93 2.27 8.17
CA PHE A 329 -7.49 0.87 8.05
C PHE A 329 -8.56 -0.04 7.42
N SER A 330 -9.84 0.18 7.75
CA SER A 330 -10.99 -0.61 7.26
C SER A 330 -11.55 -0.13 5.91
N SER A 331 -10.90 0.83 5.25
CA SER A 331 -11.36 1.41 3.98
C SER A 331 -10.24 1.54 2.94
N THR A 332 -9.17 2.29 3.24
CA THR A 332 -8.00 2.48 2.37
C THR A 332 -6.89 1.47 2.67
N GLY A 333 -6.73 1.10 3.94
CA GLY A 333 -5.64 0.24 4.41
C GLY A 333 -4.25 0.87 4.30
N GLU A 334 -4.17 2.19 4.07
CA GLU A 334 -2.92 2.96 4.03
C GLU A 334 -2.38 3.20 5.44
N ILE A 335 -3.24 3.65 6.36
CA ILE A 335 -2.89 3.85 7.76
C ILE A 335 -2.81 2.48 8.45
N PRO A 336 -1.65 2.08 9.00
CA PRO A 336 -1.53 0.87 9.80
C PRO A 336 -2.13 1.08 11.20
N ALA A 337 -2.35 -0.02 11.92
CA ALA A 337 -2.54 0.07 13.36
C ALA A 337 -1.32 0.74 14.03
N PRO A 338 -1.45 1.49 15.15
CA PRO A 338 -0.32 2.19 15.76
C PRO A 338 0.82 1.24 16.14
N GLY A 339 2.00 1.46 15.55
CA GLY A 339 3.18 0.59 15.70
C GLY A 339 3.17 -0.70 14.87
N GLY A 340 2.11 -0.96 14.09
CA GLY A 340 1.96 -2.14 13.24
C GLY A 340 2.45 -1.96 11.79
N GLU A 341 1.91 -2.79 10.90
CA GLU A 341 2.26 -2.87 9.48
C GLU A 341 1.06 -2.46 8.61
N SER A 342 1.32 -1.86 7.44
CA SER A 342 0.28 -1.52 6.46
C SER A 342 0.02 -2.67 5.49
N PHE A 343 -1.19 -2.73 4.90
CA PHE A 343 -1.50 -3.70 3.86
C PHE A 343 -0.58 -3.58 2.63
N ALA A 344 -0.01 -2.39 2.37
CA ALA A 344 0.97 -2.17 1.31
C ALA A 344 2.31 -2.88 1.60
N GLN A 345 2.81 -2.81 2.85
CA GLN A 345 4.01 -3.53 3.28
C GLN A 345 3.80 -5.05 3.25
N VAL A 346 2.65 -5.53 3.74
CA VAL A 346 2.28 -6.96 3.62
C VAL A 346 2.25 -7.38 2.15
N ALA A 347 1.63 -6.61 1.27
CA ALA A 347 1.59 -6.91 -0.16
C ALA A 347 2.98 -6.96 -0.81
N GLN A 348 3.91 -6.11 -0.37
CA GLN A 348 5.30 -6.13 -0.87
C GLN A 348 6.03 -7.42 -0.47
N ARG A 349 5.96 -7.82 0.81
CA ARG A 349 6.65 -9.04 1.27
C ARG A 349 5.96 -10.33 0.81
N VAL A 350 4.63 -10.38 0.83
CA VAL A 350 3.85 -11.55 0.37
C VAL A 350 4.02 -11.78 -1.13
N ARG A 351 4.13 -10.72 -1.94
CA ARG A 351 4.52 -10.84 -3.36
C ARG A 351 5.91 -11.47 -3.49
N ARG A 352 6.91 -11.00 -2.75
CA ARG A 352 8.26 -11.60 -2.77
C ARG A 352 8.23 -13.09 -2.38
N GLY A 353 7.53 -13.44 -1.29
CA GLY A 353 7.38 -14.83 -0.86
C GLY A 353 6.65 -15.73 -1.87
N ARG A 354 5.68 -15.18 -2.60
CA ARG A 354 5.04 -15.86 -3.76
C ARG A 354 6.06 -16.12 -4.87
N ASP A 355 6.83 -15.11 -5.24
CA ASP A 355 7.78 -15.18 -6.36
C ASP A 355 8.95 -16.13 -6.05
N GLU A 356 9.41 -16.15 -4.79
CA GLU A 356 10.32 -17.16 -4.24
C GLU A 356 9.73 -18.58 -4.33
N LEU A 357 8.45 -18.77 -3.99
CA LEU A 357 7.80 -20.09 -4.04
C LEU A 357 7.57 -20.59 -5.47
N ILE A 358 7.17 -19.71 -6.40
CA ILE A 358 7.05 -20.06 -7.82
C ILE A 358 8.41 -20.47 -8.39
N SER A 359 9.46 -19.70 -8.07
CA SER A 359 10.83 -19.97 -8.55
C SER A 359 11.44 -21.24 -7.95
N ALA A 360 11.12 -21.57 -6.70
CA ALA A 360 11.63 -22.77 -6.02
C ALA A 360 10.87 -24.06 -6.38
N TYR A 361 9.60 -23.95 -6.79
CA TYR A 361 8.74 -25.10 -7.08
C TYR A 361 8.07 -24.99 -8.47
N PRO A 362 8.84 -24.82 -9.57
CA PRO A 362 8.28 -24.69 -10.92
C PRO A 362 7.49 -25.95 -11.29
N GLY A 363 6.25 -25.75 -11.78
CA GLY A 363 5.35 -26.83 -12.22
C GLY A 363 4.87 -27.79 -11.13
N GLN A 364 5.06 -27.46 -9.85
CA GLN A 364 4.79 -28.33 -8.70
C GLN A 364 3.64 -27.81 -7.82
N THR A 365 3.08 -28.68 -6.99
CA THR A 365 2.06 -28.29 -5.99
C THR A 365 2.69 -28.11 -4.61
N VAL A 366 2.40 -26.99 -3.95
CA VAL A 366 2.93 -26.63 -2.62
C VAL A 366 1.78 -26.28 -1.68
N VAL A 367 1.78 -26.84 -0.46
CA VAL A 367 0.86 -26.40 0.60
C VAL A 367 1.51 -25.23 1.36
N VAL A 368 0.75 -24.15 1.54
CA VAL A 368 1.21 -22.85 2.05
C VAL A 368 0.37 -22.46 3.25
N VAL A 369 0.86 -22.73 4.47
CA VAL A 369 0.14 -22.51 5.73
C VAL A 369 0.43 -21.12 6.29
N THR A 370 -0.59 -20.29 6.40
CA THR A 370 -0.46 -18.86 6.74
C THR A 370 -1.78 -18.32 7.33
N HIS A 371 -2.03 -17.02 7.21
CA HIS A 371 -3.04 -16.27 7.96
C HIS A 371 -3.97 -15.49 7.01
N VAL A 372 -4.89 -14.69 7.58
CA VAL A 372 -5.98 -14.04 6.84
C VAL A 372 -5.44 -13.04 5.82
N THR A 373 -4.52 -12.14 6.20
CA THR A 373 -4.07 -11.09 5.27
C THR A 373 -3.24 -11.66 4.12
N PRO A 374 -2.21 -12.51 4.34
CA PRO A 374 -1.44 -13.10 3.25
C PRO A 374 -2.28 -13.86 2.23
N ILE A 375 -3.25 -14.68 2.66
CA ILE A 375 -4.12 -15.43 1.73
C ILE A 375 -4.97 -14.47 0.90
N LYS A 376 -5.61 -13.48 1.52
CA LYS A 376 -6.38 -12.45 0.82
C LYS A 376 -5.52 -11.64 -0.15
N THR A 377 -4.28 -11.31 0.24
CA THR A 377 -3.31 -10.62 -0.63
C THR A 377 -2.94 -11.47 -1.84
N LEU A 378 -2.67 -12.77 -1.68
CA LEU A 378 -2.36 -13.68 -2.78
C LEU A 378 -3.54 -13.83 -3.74
N LEU A 379 -4.75 -14.04 -3.21
CA LEU A 379 -5.99 -14.09 -4.00
C LEU A 379 -6.24 -12.80 -4.76
N ARG A 380 -6.11 -11.64 -4.10
CA ARG A 380 -6.23 -10.32 -4.72
C ARG A 380 -5.23 -10.14 -5.87
N LEU A 381 -3.96 -10.47 -5.65
CA LEU A 381 -2.90 -10.34 -6.66
C LEU A 381 -3.13 -11.28 -7.86
N ALA A 382 -3.62 -12.50 -7.64
CA ALA A 382 -3.94 -13.45 -8.70
C ALA A 382 -5.17 -13.06 -9.53
N LEU A 383 -6.13 -12.35 -8.93
CA LEU A 383 -7.34 -11.85 -9.61
C LEU A 383 -7.14 -10.46 -10.27
N GLY A 384 -5.96 -9.84 -10.15
CA GLY A 384 -5.74 -8.45 -10.55
C GLY A 384 -6.62 -7.43 -9.80
N ALA A 385 -7.14 -7.82 -8.64
CA ALA A 385 -8.23 -7.11 -7.96
C ALA A 385 -7.75 -5.83 -7.23
N PRO A 386 -8.64 -4.83 -7.04
CA PRO A 386 -8.31 -3.62 -6.30
C PRO A 386 -8.22 -3.90 -4.77
N HIS A 387 -7.83 -2.91 -3.97
CA HIS A 387 -7.52 -3.13 -2.55
C HIS A 387 -8.74 -3.61 -1.75
N GLU A 388 -9.92 -3.05 -2.01
CA GLU A 388 -11.14 -3.23 -1.22
C GLU A 388 -11.64 -4.68 -1.23
N THR A 389 -11.18 -5.51 -2.18
CA THR A 389 -11.41 -6.95 -2.22
C THR A 389 -10.89 -7.67 -0.96
N LEU A 390 -9.87 -7.14 -0.27
CA LEU A 390 -9.42 -7.70 1.02
C LEU A 390 -10.55 -7.70 2.07
N PHE A 391 -11.45 -6.71 2.05
CA PHE A 391 -12.59 -6.62 2.97
C PHE A 391 -13.84 -7.39 2.47
N ARG A 392 -13.80 -7.96 1.26
CA ARG A 392 -14.91 -8.69 0.63
C ARG A 392 -14.71 -10.21 0.56
N ILE A 393 -13.50 -10.70 0.84
CA ILE A 393 -13.20 -12.12 0.99
C ILE A 393 -13.43 -12.54 2.45
N HIS A 394 -14.18 -13.62 2.68
CA HIS A 394 -14.21 -14.33 3.97
C HIS A 394 -13.20 -15.49 3.98
N LEU A 395 -12.66 -15.81 5.16
CA LEU A 395 -11.71 -16.94 5.36
C LEU A 395 -11.88 -17.55 6.75
N ASP A 396 -12.39 -18.78 6.81
CA ASP A 396 -12.54 -19.57 8.03
C ASP A 396 -11.20 -20.19 8.47
N THR A 397 -11.07 -20.52 9.77
CA THR A 397 -9.93 -21.27 10.28
C THR A 397 -9.84 -22.64 9.59
N ALA A 398 -8.63 -23.09 9.31
CA ALA A 398 -8.38 -24.29 8.51
C ALA A 398 -8.96 -24.32 7.07
N SER A 399 -9.47 -23.20 6.54
CA SER A 399 -9.98 -23.16 5.16
C SER A 399 -8.86 -23.30 4.11
N ILE A 400 -9.23 -23.88 2.97
CA ILE A 400 -8.35 -24.07 1.80
C ILE A 400 -8.74 -23.10 0.68
N SER A 401 -7.76 -22.45 0.07
CA SER A 401 -7.88 -21.74 -1.20
C SER A 401 -6.78 -22.20 -2.17
N ILE A 402 -7.00 -22.16 -3.48
CA ILE A 402 -6.05 -22.70 -4.47
C ILE A 402 -5.81 -21.69 -5.58
N ILE A 403 -4.54 -21.44 -5.89
CA ILE A 403 -4.10 -20.59 -7.00
C ILE A 403 -3.09 -21.35 -7.87
N ASP A 404 -3.34 -21.39 -9.18
CA ASP A 404 -2.38 -21.82 -10.19
C ASP A 404 -1.63 -20.59 -10.72
N TYR A 405 -0.29 -20.65 -10.78
CA TYR A 405 0.56 -19.63 -11.43
C TYR A 405 1.30 -20.23 -12.62
N PHE A 406 1.27 -19.54 -13.76
CA PHE A 406 1.77 -20.03 -15.05
C PHE A 406 3.06 -19.32 -15.48
N ALA A 407 3.82 -19.96 -16.38
CA ALA A 407 5.15 -19.48 -16.80
C ALA A 407 5.10 -18.20 -17.67
N ASP A 408 3.92 -17.86 -18.22
CA ASP A 408 3.61 -16.61 -18.92
C ASP A 408 3.24 -15.45 -17.97
N GLY A 409 3.28 -15.69 -16.65
CA GLY A 409 2.91 -14.72 -15.62
C GLY A 409 1.40 -14.64 -15.32
N ASN A 410 0.58 -15.44 -16.01
CA ASN A 410 -0.86 -15.51 -15.74
C ASN A 410 -1.14 -16.30 -14.44
N ALA A 411 -2.31 -16.08 -13.84
CA ALA A 411 -2.73 -16.73 -12.61
C ALA A 411 -4.21 -17.12 -12.66
N SER A 412 -4.58 -18.22 -12.00
CA SER A 412 -5.97 -18.68 -11.92
C SER A 412 -6.32 -19.12 -10.50
N VAL A 413 -7.23 -18.40 -9.86
CA VAL A 413 -7.85 -18.85 -8.60
C VAL A 413 -8.82 -19.97 -8.92
N ARG A 414 -8.60 -21.15 -8.32
CA ARG A 414 -9.39 -22.37 -8.54
C ARG A 414 -10.39 -22.66 -7.43
N LEU A 415 -10.11 -22.18 -6.22
CA LEU A 415 -10.88 -22.45 -5.01
C LEU A 415 -10.65 -21.33 -3.99
N VAL A 416 -11.69 -20.95 -3.26
CA VAL A 416 -11.63 -19.97 -2.17
C VAL A 416 -12.46 -20.50 -1.00
N ASN A 417 -11.88 -20.47 0.21
CA ASN A 417 -12.54 -20.80 1.47
C ASN A 417 -13.24 -22.19 1.53
N ASP A 418 -12.63 -23.25 1.00
CA ASP A 418 -13.14 -24.62 1.16
C ASP A 418 -12.95 -25.13 2.60
N ILE A 419 -14.08 -25.44 3.25
CA ILE A 419 -14.16 -26.08 4.57
C ILE A 419 -14.89 -27.43 4.54
N SER A 420 -15.14 -28.03 3.37
CA SER A 420 -15.88 -29.31 3.21
C SER A 420 -15.23 -30.54 3.88
N HIS A 421 -14.06 -30.35 4.48
CA HIS A 421 -13.37 -31.35 5.28
C HIS A 421 -13.67 -31.25 6.78
N LEU A 422 -14.31 -30.16 7.24
CA LEU A 422 -14.75 -29.91 8.60
C LEU A 422 -16.23 -30.28 8.84
N GLU A 423 -16.99 -30.60 7.77
CA GLU A 423 -18.44 -30.89 7.77
C GLU A 423 -18.81 -32.25 8.42
N ARG A 424 -18.06 -32.68 9.44
CA ARG A 424 -18.38 -33.79 10.36
C ARG A 424 -18.07 -33.44 11.83
N LEU A 425 -18.00 -32.15 12.17
CA LEU A 425 -17.75 -31.68 13.54
C LEU A 425 -18.89 -30.86 14.17
N ASP A 426 -19.82 -30.29 13.39
CA ASP A 426 -20.97 -29.53 13.93
C ASP A 426 -22.26 -29.70 13.10
N GLU A 427 -23.35 -30.13 13.73
CA GLU A 427 -24.73 -30.08 13.19
C GLU A 427 -25.33 -28.65 13.18
N LYS A 428 -24.49 -27.61 13.28
CA LYS A 428 -24.89 -26.21 13.51
C LYS A 428 -24.14 -25.19 12.65
N SER A 429 -23.89 -25.51 11.39
CA SER A 429 -23.59 -24.46 10.40
C SER A 429 -24.84 -23.60 10.16
N PRO A 430 -24.81 -22.27 10.34
CA PRO A 430 -25.96 -21.39 10.08
C PRO A 430 -26.18 -21.12 8.58
N ILE A 431 -25.58 -21.93 7.71
CA ILE A 431 -25.73 -21.90 6.26
C ILE A 431 -26.31 -23.26 5.85
N SER A 432 -27.64 -23.36 5.91
CA SER A 432 -28.49 -24.47 5.44
C SER A 432 -29.74 -23.87 4.78
#